data_AF-A0A524M4E5-F1
#
_entry.id   AF-A0A524M4E5-F1
#
_cell.length_a   1.000
_cell.length_b   1.000
_cell.length_c   1.000
_cell.angle_alpha   90.00
_cell.angle_beta   90.00
_cell.angle_gamma   90.00
#
_symmetry.space_group_name_H-M   'P 1'
#
loop_
_entity.id
_entity.type
_entity.pdbx_description
1 polymer ?
#
loop_
_entity_poly.entity_id
_entity_poly.type
_entity_poly.pdbx_seq_one_letter_code
_entity_poly.pdbx_strand_id
1 'polypeptide(L)'
;MRDRVKAGEILEQVVEENITDHMVTVSAMILLCDLLLDELKATGEEETLNKIKSLTQRLVRIAQEQSTHPLSVETYMLQSKLAIVEFEFKQARELMLKAKTLADEKGLFRLSQIVKSEIELLQHQQKKWESILEQSPSKQEMVSLTNMNELLERMIQKTVVTLGIDSSIDARKSKYELVHHDLLKESEKSEKSTFRVGIAQIGLSQTGDILNDMYEEKGEGFV
;
A
#
# COMPACT_ATOMS: atom_id res chain seq x y z
N MET A 1 18.18 13.14 -10.52
CA MET A 1 18.08 14.22 -9.51
C MET A 1 17.33 15.44 -10.06
N ARG A 2 17.73 16.00 -11.21
CA ARG A 2 17.05 17.14 -11.85
C ARG A 2 15.54 16.93 -12.06
N ASP A 3 15.11 15.75 -12.48
CA ASP A 3 13.69 15.48 -12.74
C ASP A 3 12.85 15.35 -11.46
N ARG A 4 13.45 14.89 -10.35
CA ARG A 4 12.78 14.83 -9.04
C ARG A 4 12.55 16.23 -8.47
N VAL A 5 13.52 17.13 -8.61
CA VAL A 5 13.39 18.53 -8.16
C VAL A 5 12.26 19.22 -8.93
N LYS A 6 12.26 19.08 -10.26
CA LYS A 6 11.17 19.62 -11.11
C LYS A 6 9.81 19.02 -10.78
N ALA A 7 9.74 17.71 -10.49
CA ALA A 7 8.50 17.08 -10.07
C ALA A 7 7.99 17.69 -8.76
N GLY A 8 8.89 17.92 -7.79
CA GLY A 8 8.56 18.63 -6.54
C GLY A 8 7.97 20.01 -6.79
N GLU A 9 8.64 20.84 -7.61
CA GLU A 9 8.17 22.19 -7.97
C GLU A 9 6.77 22.18 -8.61
N ILE A 10 6.52 21.25 -9.54
CA ILE A 10 5.20 21.12 -10.19
C ILE A 10 4.14 20.69 -9.18
N LEU A 11 4.47 19.73 -8.31
CA LEU A 11 3.55 19.24 -7.28
C LEU A 11 3.22 20.33 -6.25
N GLU A 12 4.21 21.13 -5.85
CA GLU A 12 4.00 22.29 -4.98
C GLU A 12 3.04 23.31 -5.62
N GLN A 13 3.24 23.63 -6.90
CA GLN A 13 2.33 24.51 -7.64
C GLN A 13 0.89 23.99 -7.63
N VAL A 14 0.69 22.71 -7.96
CA VAL A 14 -0.64 22.08 -7.97
C VAL A 14 -1.29 22.11 -6.57
N VAL A 15 -0.49 22.00 -5.51
CA VAL A 15 -0.95 22.01 -4.12
C VAL A 15 -1.28 23.43 -3.61
N GLU A 16 -0.64 24.45 -4.16
CA GLU A 16 -0.86 25.86 -3.81
C GLU A 16 -2.00 26.52 -4.60
N GLU A 17 -2.28 26.02 -5.81
CA GLU A 17 -3.39 26.50 -6.63
C GLU A 17 -4.75 26.28 -5.96
N ASN A 18 -5.73 27.14 -6.31
CA ASN A 18 -7.09 27.02 -5.80
C ASN A 18 -7.68 25.65 -6.17
N ILE A 19 -8.13 24.91 -5.16
CA ILE A 19 -8.64 23.54 -5.29
C ILE A 19 -9.78 23.51 -6.32
N THR A 20 -9.47 23.12 -7.55
CA THR A 20 -10.45 22.99 -8.63
C THR A 20 -10.89 21.54 -8.79
N ASP A 21 -9.92 20.63 -8.70
CA ASP A 21 -10.14 19.18 -8.62
C ASP A 21 -9.45 18.62 -7.38
N HIS A 22 -10.26 18.17 -6.43
CA HIS A 22 -9.77 17.59 -5.18
C HIS A 22 -9.02 16.28 -5.39
N MET A 23 -9.36 15.45 -6.40
CA MET A 23 -8.65 14.18 -6.65
C MET A 23 -7.24 14.43 -7.13
N VAL A 24 -7.07 15.39 -8.05
CA VAL A 24 -5.75 15.81 -8.53
C VAL A 24 -4.94 16.42 -7.40
N THR A 25 -5.56 17.30 -6.60
CA THR A 25 -4.91 17.94 -5.44
C THR A 25 -4.45 16.90 -4.42
N VAL A 26 -5.32 15.96 -4.03
CA VAL A 26 -4.99 14.87 -3.08
C VAL A 26 -3.85 14.01 -3.62
N SER A 27 -3.88 13.67 -4.90
CA SER A 27 -2.83 12.88 -5.53
C SER A 27 -1.49 13.62 -5.54
N ALA A 28 -1.50 14.91 -5.87
CA ALA A 28 -0.31 15.74 -5.83
C ALA A 28 0.28 15.84 -4.42
N MET A 29 -0.57 16.01 -3.40
CA MET A 29 -0.15 16.01 -1.99
C MET A 29 0.50 14.69 -1.56
N ILE A 30 -0.06 13.55 -1.96
CA ILE A 30 0.47 12.23 -1.61
C ILE A 30 1.83 12.01 -2.29
N LEU A 31 1.96 12.36 -3.57
CA LEU A 31 3.23 12.26 -4.31
C LEU A 31 4.28 13.23 -3.77
N LEU A 32 3.88 14.43 -3.35
CA LEU A 32 4.79 15.39 -2.73
C LEU A 32 5.28 14.88 -1.37
N CYS A 33 4.41 14.27 -0.55
CA CYS A 33 4.83 13.60 0.68
C CYS A 33 5.89 12.52 0.44
N ASP A 34 5.80 11.77 -0.66
CA ASP A 34 6.78 10.74 -1.02
C ASP A 34 8.17 11.34 -1.33
N LEU A 35 8.20 12.39 -2.16
CA LEU A 35 9.43 13.12 -2.46
C LEU A 35 10.06 13.75 -1.20
N LEU A 36 9.24 14.38 -0.36
CA LEU A 36 9.70 15.00 0.88
C LEU A 36 10.16 13.97 1.90
N LEU A 37 9.59 12.76 1.93
CA LEU A 37 10.09 11.69 2.80
C LEU A 37 11.47 11.20 2.35
N ASP A 38 11.70 11.06 1.04
CA ASP A 38 13.02 10.74 0.50
C ASP A 38 14.05 11.82 0.87
N GLU A 39 13.67 13.09 0.80
CA GLU A 39 14.51 14.20 1.24
C GLU A 39 14.76 14.16 2.76
N LEU A 40 13.72 13.96 3.57
CA LEU A 40 13.84 13.87 5.02
C LEU A 40 14.76 12.71 5.45
N LYS A 41 14.74 11.58 4.73
CA LYS A 41 15.68 10.47 4.95
C LYS A 41 17.12 10.87 4.63
N ALA A 42 17.33 11.70 3.61
CA ALA A 42 18.65 12.10 3.16
C ALA A 42 19.25 13.24 4.00
N THR A 43 18.43 14.18 4.45
CA THR A 43 18.89 15.43 5.09
C THR A 43 18.56 15.50 6.58
N GLY A 44 17.47 14.86 7.01
CA GLY A 44 16.96 14.98 8.38
C GLY A 44 16.44 16.37 8.73
N GLU A 45 16.22 17.23 7.72
CA GLU A 45 15.86 18.63 7.92
C GLU A 45 14.46 18.81 8.51
N GLU A 46 14.38 19.69 9.50
CA GLU A 46 13.13 19.93 10.21
C GLU A 46 12.09 20.67 9.36
N GLU A 47 12.55 21.49 8.42
CA GLU A 47 11.66 22.18 7.49
C GLU A 47 10.90 21.17 6.62
N THR A 48 11.59 20.15 6.10
CA THR A 48 11.00 19.07 5.30
C THR A 48 9.93 18.32 6.11
N LEU A 49 10.21 17.99 7.37
CA LEU A 49 9.24 17.33 8.26
C LEU A 49 8.00 18.20 8.49
N ASN A 50 8.18 19.49 8.73
CA ASN A 50 7.07 20.44 8.89
C ASN A 50 6.22 20.57 7.63
N LYS A 51 6.83 20.56 6.44
CA LYS A 51 6.11 20.53 5.17
C LYS A 51 5.21 19.30 5.08
N ILE A 52 5.73 18.09 5.35
CA ILE A 52 4.95 16.84 5.33
C ILE A 52 3.79 16.91 6.35
N LYS A 53 4.05 17.42 7.57
CA LYS A 53 2.99 17.61 8.58
C LYS A 53 1.89 18.54 8.08
N SER A 54 2.23 19.65 7.43
CA SER A 54 1.25 20.58 6.86
C SER A 54 0.42 19.92 5.75
N LEU A 55 1.04 19.13 4.88
CA LEU A 55 0.37 18.39 3.81
C LEU A 55 -0.60 17.36 4.37
N THR A 56 -0.17 16.55 5.34
CA THR A 56 -1.04 15.54 5.97
C THR A 56 -2.21 16.17 6.72
N GLN A 57 -2.01 17.34 7.35
CA GLN A 57 -3.13 18.08 7.95
C GLN A 57 -4.15 18.54 6.90
N ARG A 58 -3.68 19.07 5.76
CA ARG A 58 -4.58 19.45 4.66
C ARG A 58 -5.28 18.22 4.05
N LEU A 59 -4.59 17.09 3.89
CA LEU A 59 -5.18 15.83 3.43
C LEU A 59 -6.34 15.37 4.32
N VAL A 60 -6.20 15.44 5.65
CA VAL A 60 -7.30 15.12 6.57
C VAL A 60 -8.49 16.07 6.38
N ARG A 61 -8.26 17.38 6.21
CA ARG A 61 -9.34 18.35 5.98
C ARG A 61 -10.12 18.04 4.71
N ILE A 62 -9.42 17.83 3.60
CA ILE A 62 -10.05 17.44 2.33
C ILE A 62 -10.82 16.12 2.49
N ALA A 63 -10.22 15.12 3.14
CA ALA A 63 -10.87 13.84 3.38
C ALA A 63 -12.16 13.98 4.23
N GLN A 64 -12.21 14.92 5.17
CA GLN A 64 -13.40 15.21 5.96
C GLN A 64 -14.46 15.96 5.16
N GLU A 65 -14.06 17.00 4.40
CA GLU A 65 -14.95 17.77 3.52
C GLU A 65 -15.62 16.88 2.47
N GLN A 66 -14.86 15.94 1.90
CA GLN A 66 -15.35 14.98 0.91
C GLN A 66 -15.98 13.73 1.51
N SER A 67 -16.04 13.61 2.83
CA SER A 67 -16.48 12.38 3.53
C SER A 67 -15.73 11.11 3.06
N THR A 68 -14.49 11.26 2.60
CA THR A 68 -13.63 10.16 2.16
C THR A 68 -12.90 9.56 3.36
N HIS A 69 -13.60 8.70 4.08
CA HIS A 69 -13.10 8.08 5.31
C HIS A 69 -11.85 7.20 5.13
N PRO A 70 -11.67 6.41 4.04
CA PRO A 70 -10.42 5.67 3.82
C PRO A 70 -9.18 6.55 3.79
N LEU A 71 -9.25 7.70 3.11
CA LEU A 71 -8.14 8.68 3.04
C LEU A 71 -7.82 9.24 4.42
N SER A 72 -8.84 9.55 5.23
CA SER A 72 -8.64 10.01 6.61
C SER A 72 -7.89 8.97 7.45
N VAL A 73 -8.27 7.70 7.36
CA VAL A 73 -7.63 6.60 8.10
C VAL A 73 -6.16 6.48 7.72
N GLU A 74 -5.84 6.40 6.43
CA GLU A 74 -4.45 6.27 5.95
C GLU A 74 -3.61 7.50 6.29
N THR A 75 -4.20 8.69 6.24
CA THR A 75 -3.51 9.93 6.62
C THR A 75 -3.23 9.97 8.13
N TYR A 76 -4.14 9.50 8.99
CA TYR A 76 -3.86 9.36 10.43
C TYR A 76 -2.75 8.35 10.72
N MET A 77 -2.67 7.25 9.96
CA MET A 77 -1.55 6.32 10.07
C MET A 77 -0.23 7.00 9.70
N LEU A 78 -0.21 7.82 8.65
CA LEU A 78 0.97 8.56 8.22
C LEU A 78 1.39 9.58 9.29
N GLN A 79 0.44 10.35 9.82
CA GLN A 79 0.70 11.29 10.93
C GLN A 79 1.25 10.59 12.17
N SER A 80 0.77 9.39 12.48
CA SER A 80 1.30 8.60 13.60
C SER A 80 2.78 8.23 13.38
N LYS A 81 3.13 7.78 12.17
CA LYS A 81 4.51 7.46 11.82
C LYS A 81 5.41 8.70 11.86
N LEU A 82 4.92 9.88 11.48
CA LEU A 82 5.65 11.15 11.64
C LEU A 82 5.85 11.52 13.11
N ALA A 83 4.85 11.33 13.96
CA ALA A 83 4.99 11.56 15.41
C ALA A 83 6.06 10.65 16.02
N ILE A 84 6.24 9.42 15.52
CA ILE A 84 7.35 8.54 15.94
C ILE A 84 8.71 9.15 15.57
N VAL A 85 8.83 9.76 14.38
CA VAL A 85 10.07 10.45 13.94
C VAL A 85 10.43 11.62 14.86
N GLU A 86 9.41 12.25 15.46
CA GLU A 86 9.57 13.34 16.45
C GLU A 86 9.70 12.82 17.89
N PHE A 87 9.73 11.51 18.10
CA PHE A 87 9.73 10.86 19.42
C PHE A 87 8.47 11.11 20.26
N GLU A 88 7.39 11.55 19.62
CA GLU A 88 6.08 11.81 20.23
C GLU A 88 5.22 10.53 20.27
N PHE A 89 5.73 9.47 20.91
CA PHE A 89 5.09 8.14 20.92
C PHE A 89 3.66 8.15 21.49
N LYS A 90 3.37 9.05 22.42
CA LYS A 90 2.02 9.22 22.94
C LYS A 90 1.07 9.71 21.85
N GLN A 91 1.47 10.75 21.12
CA GLN A 91 0.69 11.27 20.00
C GLN A 91 0.56 10.23 18.88
N ALA A 92 1.63 9.49 18.59
CA ALA A 92 1.60 8.41 17.61
C ALA A 92 0.53 7.35 17.94
N ARG A 93 0.43 6.94 19.21
CA ARG A 93 -0.61 5.99 19.66
C ARG A 93 -2.01 6.56 19.56
N GLU A 94 -2.20 7.81 19.97
CA GLU A 94 -3.49 8.50 19.87
C GLU A 94 -3.97 8.58 18.41
N LEU A 95 -3.06 8.90 17.48
CA LEU A 95 -3.35 8.95 16.04
C LEU A 95 -3.71 7.57 15.46
N MET A 96 -3.01 6.49 15.84
CA MET A 96 -3.37 5.13 15.41
C MET A 96 -4.72 4.68 15.96
N LEU A 97 -5.01 4.99 17.23
CA LEU A 97 -6.31 4.70 17.81
C LEU A 97 -7.42 5.46 17.08
N LYS A 98 -7.20 6.73 16.77
CA LYS A 98 -8.14 7.53 15.97
C LYS A 98 -8.37 6.91 14.58
N ALA A 99 -7.31 6.47 13.91
CA ALA A 99 -7.40 5.77 12.62
C ALA A 99 -8.22 4.48 12.74
N LYS A 100 -8.00 3.70 13.82
CA LYS A 100 -8.69 2.44 14.08
C LYS A 100 -10.17 2.67 14.35
N THR A 101 -10.51 3.57 15.27
CA THR A 101 -11.89 3.90 15.62
C THR A 101 -12.65 4.37 14.40
N LEU A 102 -12.08 5.27 13.60
CA LEU A 102 -12.71 5.73 12.36
C LEU A 102 -12.94 4.58 11.37
N ALA A 103 -11.98 3.67 11.22
CA ALA A 103 -12.13 2.52 10.35
C ALA A 103 -13.24 1.56 10.84
N ASP A 104 -13.32 1.31 12.15
CA ASP A 104 -14.34 0.45 12.76
C ASP A 104 -15.74 1.07 12.63
N GLU A 105 -15.90 2.35 12.98
CA GLU A 105 -17.18 3.08 12.91
C GLU A 105 -17.73 3.17 11.49
N LYS A 106 -16.87 3.23 10.48
CA LYS A 106 -17.24 3.33 9.07
C LYS A 106 -17.31 1.98 8.35
N GLY A 107 -17.14 0.87 9.08
CA GLY A 107 -17.21 -0.47 8.50
C GLY A 107 -16.07 -0.79 7.52
N LEU A 108 -14.93 -0.11 7.62
CA LEU A 108 -13.76 -0.30 6.77
C LEU A 108 -12.92 -1.48 7.27
N PHE A 109 -13.50 -2.69 7.26
CA PHE A 109 -12.93 -3.89 7.91
C PHE A 109 -11.47 -4.15 7.54
N ARG A 110 -11.12 -4.11 6.25
CA ARG A 110 -9.75 -4.33 5.78
C ARG A 110 -8.78 -3.30 6.36
N LEU A 111 -9.15 -2.02 6.36
CA LEU A 111 -8.30 -0.97 6.92
C LEU A 111 -8.21 -1.08 8.45
N SER A 112 -9.30 -1.43 9.13
CA SER A 112 -9.26 -1.65 10.59
C SER A 112 -8.28 -2.78 10.96
N GLN A 113 -8.25 -3.89 10.21
CA GLN A 113 -7.28 -4.95 10.45
C GLN A 113 -5.84 -4.49 10.19
N ILE A 114 -5.60 -3.72 9.13
CA ILE A 114 -4.28 -3.14 8.83
C ILE A 114 -3.83 -2.20 9.96
N VAL A 115 -4.71 -1.32 10.44
CA VAL A 115 -4.38 -0.41 11.55
C VAL A 115 -4.13 -1.21 12.83
N LYS A 116 -4.91 -2.27 13.09
CA LYS A 116 -4.69 -3.14 14.24
C LYS A 116 -3.30 -3.79 14.20
N SER A 117 -2.89 -4.37 13.06
CA SER A 117 -1.56 -4.96 12.94
C SER A 117 -0.44 -3.93 13.12
N GLU A 118 -0.64 -2.70 12.64
CA GLU A 118 0.31 -1.60 12.85
C GLU A 118 0.40 -1.15 14.31
N ILE A 119 -0.72 -1.14 15.04
CA ILE A 119 -0.71 -0.86 16.49
C ILE A 119 0.07 -1.95 17.24
N GLU A 120 -0.17 -3.21 16.92
CA GLU A 120 0.55 -4.35 17.52
C GLU A 120 2.05 -4.28 17.22
N LEU A 121 2.41 -3.95 15.98
CA LEU A 121 3.80 -3.74 15.57
C LEU A 121 4.44 -2.58 16.34
N LEU A 122 3.76 -1.45 16.46
CA LEU A 122 4.22 -0.27 17.21
C LEU A 122 4.48 -0.62 18.68
N GLN A 123 3.58 -1.35 19.32
CA GLN A 123 3.75 -1.80 20.70
C GLN A 123 4.96 -2.72 20.87
N HIS A 124 5.19 -3.64 19.92
CA HIS A 124 6.34 -4.52 19.94
C HIS A 124 7.66 -3.73 19.72
N GLN A 125 7.66 -2.76 18.81
CA GLN A 125 8.82 -1.94 18.49
C GLN A 125 9.12 -0.87 19.53
N GLN A 126 8.15 -0.47 20.37
CA GLN A 126 8.33 0.58 21.36
C GLN A 126 9.52 0.31 22.29
N LYS A 127 9.70 -0.92 22.76
CA LYS A 127 10.85 -1.30 23.61
C LYS A 127 12.19 -1.09 22.90
N LYS A 128 12.23 -1.34 21.59
CA LYS A 128 13.41 -1.11 20.75
C LYS A 128 13.66 0.39 20.58
N TRP A 129 12.61 1.20 20.41
CA TRP A 129 12.77 2.65 20.30
C TRP A 129 13.19 3.30 21.62
N GLU A 130 12.70 2.80 22.76
CA GLU A 130 13.14 3.23 24.09
C GLU A 130 14.64 3.03 24.30
N SER A 131 15.23 1.92 23.83
CA SER A 131 16.68 1.71 23.92
C SER A 131 17.48 2.53 22.89
N ILE A 132 16.87 2.88 21.76
CA ILE A 132 17.52 3.76 20.76
C ILE A 132 17.51 5.21 21.25
N LEU A 133 16.45 5.67 21.93
CA LEU A 133 16.38 7.02 22.52
C LEU A 133 17.56 7.35 23.43
N GLU A 134 18.07 6.36 24.17
CA GLU A 134 19.26 6.51 25.01
C GLU A 134 20.51 6.91 24.20
N GLN A 135 20.51 6.67 22.88
CA GLN A 135 21.58 6.99 21.95
C GLN A 135 21.35 8.30 21.19
N SER A 136 20.25 9.02 21.45
CA SER A 136 19.88 10.27 20.76
C SER A 136 19.88 10.14 19.23
N PRO A 137 19.03 9.29 18.65
CA PRO A 137 19.06 8.98 17.23
C PRO A 137 18.65 10.19 16.40
N SER A 138 19.19 10.26 15.19
CA SER A 138 18.80 11.29 14.23
C SER A 138 17.40 11.04 13.66
N LYS A 139 16.77 12.08 13.13
CA LYS A 139 15.49 11.94 12.41
C LYS A 139 15.61 11.02 11.20
N GLN A 140 16.76 11.00 10.52
CA GLN A 140 17.04 10.10 9.39
C GLN A 140 16.93 8.63 9.80
N GLU A 141 17.53 8.28 10.93
CA GLU A 141 17.48 6.93 11.50
C GLU A 141 16.05 6.58 11.89
N MET A 142 15.31 7.51 12.50
CA MET A 142 13.92 7.28 12.87
C MET A 142 12.99 7.07 11.68
N VAL A 143 13.14 7.84 10.59
CA VAL A 143 12.33 7.64 9.38
C VAL A 143 12.56 6.23 8.82
N SER A 144 13.79 5.72 8.87
CA SER A 144 14.13 4.37 8.42
C SER A 144 13.46 3.26 9.26
N LEU A 145 13.11 3.55 10.52
CA LEU A 145 12.50 2.59 11.45
C LEU A 145 10.97 2.53 11.39
N THR A 146 10.31 3.48 10.71
CA THR A 146 8.84 3.62 10.75
C THR A 146 8.08 2.92 9.61
N ASN A 147 8.79 2.29 8.67
CA ASN A 147 8.23 1.68 7.44
C ASN A 147 7.26 2.63 6.70
N MET A 148 7.55 3.93 6.70
CA MET A 148 6.64 4.95 6.18
C MET A 148 6.43 4.85 4.66
N ASN A 149 7.45 4.36 3.94
CA ASN A 149 7.40 4.16 2.49
C ASN A 149 6.34 3.15 2.07
N GLU A 150 6.19 2.04 2.79
CA GLU A 150 5.18 1.01 2.45
C GLU A 150 3.76 1.57 2.51
N LEU A 151 3.51 2.48 3.48
CA LEU A 151 2.23 3.17 3.60
C LEU A 151 2.00 4.14 2.42
N LEU A 152 3.00 4.96 2.08
CA LEU A 152 2.89 5.90 0.97
C LEU A 152 2.76 5.19 -0.37
N GLU A 153 3.54 4.13 -0.64
CA GLU A 153 3.42 3.31 -1.85
C GLU A 153 1.99 2.79 -2.03
N ARG A 154 1.36 2.32 -0.96
CA ARG A 154 -0.05 1.89 -0.99
C ARG A 154 -1.00 3.04 -1.30
N MET A 155 -0.75 4.24 -0.75
CA MET A 155 -1.56 5.42 -1.03
C MET A 155 -1.38 5.87 -2.50
N ILE A 156 -0.16 5.84 -3.02
CA ILE A 156 0.19 6.20 -4.41
C ILE A 156 -0.44 5.21 -5.40
N GLN A 157 -0.37 3.90 -5.14
CA GLN A 157 -1.02 2.92 -6.03
C GLN A 157 -2.52 3.18 -6.16
N LYS A 158 -3.17 3.60 -5.07
CA LYS A 158 -4.59 3.97 -5.12
C LYS A 158 -4.83 5.26 -5.90
N THR A 159 -3.95 6.26 -5.79
CA THR A 159 -4.12 7.51 -6.55
C THR A 159 -3.91 7.30 -8.04
N VAL A 160 -2.90 6.52 -8.44
CA VAL A 160 -2.63 6.14 -9.84
C VAL A 160 -3.85 5.45 -10.47
N VAL A 161 -4.42 4.46 -9.77
CA VAL A 161 -5.65 3.77 -10.22
C VAL A 161 -6.83 4.73 -10.31
N THR A 162 -6.96 5.66 -9.36
CA THR A 162 -8.09 6.62 -9.30
C THR A 162 -8.03 7.66 -10.42
N LEU A 163 -6.82 8.10 -10.80
CA LEU A 163 -6.61 9.07 -11.87
C LEU A 163 -6.72 8.47 -13.27
N GLY A 164 -6.98 7.15 -13.39
CA GLY A 164 -7.01 6.46 -14.68
C GLY A 164 -5.67 6.52 -15.40
N ILE A 165 -4.58 6.76 -14.66
CA ILE A 165 -3.23 6.61 -15.20
C ILE A 165 -3.04 5.10 -15.26
N ASP A 166 -3.28 4.53 -16.45
CA ASP A 166 -2.91 3.17 -16.75
C ASP A 166 -1.40 3.04 -16.51
N SER A 167 -1.02 2.66 -15.29
CA SER A 167 0.28 2.08 -15.11
C SER A 167 0.23 0.83 -15.96
N SER A 168 1.03 0.78 -17.01
CA SER A 168 1.28 -0.42 -17.83
C SER A 168 1.94 -1.55 -17.02
N ILE A 169 1.75 -1.56 -15.69
CA ILE A 169 2.14 -2.51 -14.66
C ILE A 169 0.87 -3.02 -13.93
N ASP A 170 -0.33 -2.82 -14.51
CA ASP A 170 -1.46 -3.64 -14.14
C ASP A 170 -1.14 -5.09 -14.53
N ALA A 171 -0.69 -5.84 -13.53
CA ALA A 171 -0.90 -7.27 -13.46
C ALA A 171 -2.31 -7.53 -13.98
N ARG A 172 -2.37 -8.13 -15.18
CA ARG A 172 -3.59 -8.55 -15.86
C ARG A 172 -4.57 -9.02 -14.79
N LYS A 173 -5.63 -8.26 -14.53
CA LYS A 173 -6.76 -8.76 -13.77
C LYS A 173 -7.21 -10.00 -14.52
N SER A 174 -6.81 -11.18 -14.03
CA SER A 174 -7.22 -12.43 -14.62
C SER A 174 -8.73 -12.39 -14.64
N LYS A 175 -9.30 -12.51 -15.84
CA LYS A 175 -10.75 -12.61 -16.07
C LYS A 175 -11.39 -13.78 -15.30
N TYR A 176 -10.56 -14.61 -14.66
CA TYR A 176 -10.89 -15.82 -13.96
C TYR A 176 -10.19 -15.86 -12.60
N GLU A 177 -10.91 -16.35 -11.59
CA GLU A 177 -10.40 -16.65 -10.27
C GLU A 177 -9.81 -18.07 -10.25
N LEU A 178 -8.56 -18.22 -9.82
CA LEU A 178 -7.95 -19.55 -9.64
C LEU A 178 -8.52 -20.19 -8.37
N VAL A 179 -9.47 -21.11 -8.55
CA VAL A 179 -10.02 -21.91 -7.45
C VAL A 179 -9.25 -23.22 -7.37
N HIS A 180 -8.55 -23.46 -6.26
CA HIS A 180 -7.92 -24.74 -5.98
C HIS A 180 -8.98 -25.76 -5.52
N HIS A 181 -9.41 -26.65 -6.41
CA HIS A 181 -10.18 -27.83 -6.03
C HIS A 181 -9.23 -28.95 -5.63
N ASP A 182 -9.30 -29.34 -4.36
CA ASP A 182 -8.65 -30.54 -3.84
C ASP A 182 -9.46 -31.77 -4.26
N LEU A 183 -9.21 -32.23 -5.49
CA LEU A 183 -9.92 -33.37 -6.12
C LEU A 183 -9.78 -34.68 -5.34
N LEU A 184 -8.89 -34.74 -4.34
CA LEU A 184 -8.69 -35.91 -3.49
C LEU A 184 -9.66 -35.96 -2.29
N LYS A 185 -10.36 -34.86 -1.98
CA LYS A 185 -11.34 -34.84 -0.89
C LYS A 185 -12.72 -35.36 -1.30
N GLU A 186 -13.06 -35.31 -2.58
CA GLU A 186 -14.39 -35.66 -3.08
C GLU A 186 -14.50 -37.10 -3.61
N SER A 187 -13.42 -37.88 -3.67
CA SER A 187 -13.55 -39.29 -4.01
C SER A 187 -14.01 -40.09 -2.80
N GLU A 188 -15.29 -40.49 -2.79
CA GLU A 188 -15.74 -41.59 -1.92
C GLU A 188 -14.86 -42.82 -2.16
N LYS A 189 -14.55 -43.56 -1.10
CA LYS A 189 -13.52 -44.61 -1.02
C LYS A 189 -13.74 -45.82 -1.97
N SER A 190 -14.67 -45.80 -2.91
CA SER A 190 -15.10 -46.96 -3.69
C SER A 190 -14.37 -47.15 -5.04
N GLU A 191 -13.73 -46.14 -5.62
CA GLU A 191 -13.18 -46.26 -6.99
C GLU A 191 -11.69 -46.65 -7.06
N LYS A 192 -11.07 -47.03 -5.93
CA LYS A 192 -9.64 -47.41 -5.92
C LYS A 192 -9.33 -48.77 -6.53
N SER A 193 -10.32 -49.60 -6.90
CA SER A 193 -10.07 -50.97 -7.35
C SER A 193 -10.02 -51.16 -8.87
N THR A 194 -10.35 -50.15 -9.67
CA THR A 194 -10.45 -50.27 -11.14
C THR A 194 -9.27 -49.70 -11.93
N PHE A 195 -8.37 -48.95 -11.29
CA PHE A 195 -7.23 -48.36 -12.00
C PHE A 195 -6.02 -49.31 -12.01
N ARG A 196 -5.91 -50.13 -13.07
CA ARG A 196 -4.67 -50.84 -13.39
C ARG A 196 -3.72 -49.89 -14.14
N VAL A 197 -2.86 -49.25 -13.36
CA VAL A 197 -1.68 -48.44 -13.76
C VAL A 197 -2.00 -47.21 -14.64
N GLY A 198 -1.95 -46.02 -14.04
CA GLY A 198 -1.81 -44.77 -14.78
C GLY A 198 -0.34 -44.35 -14.80
N ILE A 199 0.31 -44.40 -15.96
CA ILE A 199 1.62 -43.77 -16.16
C ILE A 199 1.36 -42.29 -16.43
N ALA A 200 1.74 -41.42 -15.49
CA ALA A 200 1.81 -39.99 -15.75
C ALA A 200 3.10 -39.70 -16.52
N GLN A 201 3.00 -39.47 -17.82
CA GLN A 201 4.11 -38.94 -18.60
C GLN A 201 4.21 -37.44 -18.34
N ILE A 202 5.20 -37.04 -17.55
CA ILE A 202 5.57 -35.62 -17.42
C ILE A 202 6.45 -35.29 -18.63
N GLY A 203 5.84 -34.71 -19.67
CA GLY A 203 6.61 -34.08 -20.74
C GLY A 203 7.27 -32.82 -20.20
N LEU A 204 8.60 -32.72 -20.31
CA LEU A 204 9.30 -31.46 -20.13
C LEU A 204 9.00 -30.58 -21.34
N SER A 205 8.29 -29.46 -21.12
CA SER A 205 8.12 -28.44 -22.17
C SER A 205 9.49 -27.88 -22.53
N GLN A 206 9.80 -27.81 -23.83
CA GLN A 206 11.05 -27.24 -24.30
C GLN A 206 11.03 -25.70 -24.28
N THR A 207 9.83 -25.11 -24.26
CA THR A 207 9.59 -23.66 -24.34
C THR A 207 9.19 -23.06 -22.99
N GLY A 208 8.71 -23.88 -22.04
CA GLY A 208 8.14 -23.44 -20.77
C GLY A 208 6.69 -22.97 -20.88
N ASP A 209 6.10 -22.97 -22.08
CA ASP A 209 4.72 -22.54 -22.34
C ASP A 209 3.80 -23.75 -22.55
N ILE A 210 3.42 -24.34 -21.42
CA ILE A 210 2.66 -25.59 -21.34
C ILE A 210 1.27 -25.46 -21.97
N LEU A 211 0.71 -24.25 -22.03
CA LEU A 211 -0.63 -24.01 -22.55
C LEU A 211 -0.69 -24.15 -24.08
N ASN A 212 0.32 -23.65 -24.80
CA ASN A 212 0.36 -23.75 -26.26
C ASN A 212 0.92 -25.08 -26.75
N ASP A 213 1.86 -25.69 -26.02
CA ASP A 213 2.45 -26.98 -26.40
C ASP A 213 1.44 -28.14 -26.35
N MET A 214 0.39 -28.02 -25.54
CA MET A 214 -0.55 -29.11 -25.22
C MET A 214 -1.99 -28.83 -25.68
N TYR A 215 -2.24 -27.68 -26.33
CA TYR A 215 -3.57 -27.27 -26.78
C TYR A 215 -3.54 -26.93 -28.27
N GLU A 216 -4.45 -27.52 -29.03
CA GLU A 216 -4.64 -27.19 -30.46
C GLU A 216 -6.13 -26.86 -30.68
N GLU A 217 -6.42 -25.66 -31.18
CA GLU A 217 -7.79 -25.26 -31.54
C GLU A 217 -8.25 -26.05 -32.78
N LYS A 218 -9.24 -26.92 -32.61
CA LYS A 218 -10.05 -27.36 -33.75
C LYS A 218 -11.09 -26.30 -34.06
N GLY A 219 -10.88 -25.58 -35.16
CA GLY A 219 -11.92 -24.72 -35.72
C GLY A 219 -13.10 -25.57 -36.15
N GLU A 220 -14.19 -25.58 -35.37
CA GLU A 220 -15.47 -26.10 -35.85
C GLU A 220 -15.99 -25.15 -36.93
N GLY A 221 -15.84 -25.57 -38.18
CA GLY A 221 -16.48 -24.95 -39.31
C GLY A 221 -17.99 -25.10 -39.21
N PHE A 222 -18.71 -24.00 -39.42
CA PHE A 222 -20.09 -24.07 -39.91
C PHE A 222 -20.02 -24.26 -41.43
N VAL A 223 -20.41 -25.45 -41.90
CA VAL A 223 -21.05 -25.66 -43.21
C VAL A 223 -22.35 -26.40 -42.96
#